data_AF-A0A7S2ZN33-F1
#
_entry.id   AF-A0A7S2ZN33-F1
#
_cell.length_a   1.000
_cell.length_b   1.000
_cell.length_c   1.000
_cell.angle_alpha   90.00
_cell.angle_beta   90.00
_cell.angle_gamma   90.00
#
_symmetry.space_group_name_H-M   'P 1'
#
loop_
_entity.id
_entity.type
_entity.pdbx_description
1 polymer ?
#
loop_
_entity_poly.entity_id
_entity_poly.type
_entity_poly.pdbx_seq_one_letter_code
_entity_poly.pdbx_strand_id
1 'polypeptide(L)'
;MLRTAAQRMGSGLRSSSQSGLTCALAQQRMMSVVAVEQPPMHHASKYYMDLEEKHGAFNYAPMPVVLSRGEGAKLWDVDGKEYFDFASAYGSVNQGHCHPRIRDAMVEQMSKLTLTSRAFHNDKLGEYVKFITEYFGFDRALPMNTGVEGGETSIKLARRWGYNVKGIPENHAKVVFAEGNFWGRTLAATSSSTDPTSFTGFGPFMPGFHNVPYNDLAALEKEFKDDFNVCAYMVEAIQGEAGIRVPDEGYLSKVKALCEKYNVLLIVDEVQTGIGRTGKLLCQEYDGVKPDMTILGKSLSGGMFPVSAVLASHEIMLQLKPGEHGSTYGGNPLACAVATEALKVSTNGNVAVLTFSSDG
;
A
#
# COMPACT_ATOMS: atom_id res chain seq x y z
N MET A 1 -47.42 -39.91 -51.90
CA MET A 1 -48.45 -39.02 -51.34
C MET A 1 -48.18 -38.98 -49.84
N LEU A 2 -47.78 -37.92 -49.15
CA LEU A 2 -48.17 -36.52 -49.21
C LEU A 2 -46.94 -35.60 -49.02
N ARG A 3 -47.14 -34.34 -49.43
CA ARG A 3 -46.21 -33.21 -49.42
C ARG A 3 -46.11 -32.55 -48.03
N THR A 4 -45.10 -31.67 -47.93
CA THR A 4 -45.01 -30.44 -47.09
C THR A 4 -44.83 -30.64 -45.58
N ALA A 5 -43.64 -30.36 -45.04
CA ALA A 5 -43.13 -29.04 -44.66
C ALA A 5 -43.81 -28.49 -43.39
N ALA A 6 -43.15 -28.64 -42.24
CA ALA A 6 -43.08 -27.66 -41.15
C ALA A 6 -42.31 -28.25 -39.96
N GLN A 7 -41.38 -27.44 -39.42
CA GLN A 7 -40.85 -27.50 -38.06
C GLN A 7 -39.95 -28.69 -37.66
N ARG A 8 -38.65 -28.52 -37.89
CA ARG A 8 -37.60 -28.41 -36.83
C ARG A 8 -36.24 -28.51 -37.51
N MET A 9 -35.53 -27.39 -37.64
CA MET A 9 -34.07 -27.26 -37.55
C MET A 9 -33.65 -25.81 -37.91
N GLY A 10 -32.67 -25.27 -37.16
CA GLY A 10 -32.15 -23.90 -37.23
C GLY A 10 -32.81 -22.98 -36.18
N SER A 11 -32.14 -22.14 -35.40
CA SER A 11 -30.77 -21.61 -35.41
C SER A 11 -30.60 -20.77 -34.13
N GLY A 12 -29.41 -20.72 -33.52
CA GLY A 12 -29.21 -19.89 -32.33
C GLY A 12 -27.79 -19.86 -31.77
N LEU A 13 -26.79 -19.59 -32.61
CA LEU A 13 -25.47 -19.10 -32.18
C LEU A 13 -25.55 -17.57 -32.07
N ARG A 14 -25.37 -17.01 -30.86
CA ARG A 14 -24.97 -15.62 -30.54
C ARG A 14 -24.71 -15.49 -29.00
N SER A 15 -23.45 -15.27 -28.61
CA SER A 15 -22.88 -14.07 -27.93
C SER A 15 -23.35 -13.85 -26.48
N SER A 16 -22.49 -14.02 -25.45
CA SER A 16 -21.56 -13.05 -24.81
C SER A 16 -21.94 -13.00 -23.31
N SER A 17 -21.02 -13.12 -22.34
CA SER A 17 -20.23 -12.00 -21.86
C SER A 17 -18.85 -12.44 -21.36
N GLN A 18 -17.85 -12.14 -22.18
CA GLN A 18 -16.47 -11.88 -21.77
C GLN A 18 -16.48 -10.59 -20.93
N SER A 19 -16.17 -10.65 -19.65
CA SER A 19 -15.89 -9.43 -18.86
C SER A 19 -14.86 -9.60 -17.74
N GLY A 20 -14.32 -10.81 -17.52
CA GLY A 20 -13.34 -11.08 -16.46
C GLY A 20 -11.89 -11.24 -16.91
N LEU A 21 -11.61 -11.23 -18.23
CA LEU A 21 -10.27 -11.46 -18.78
C LEU A 21 -9.52 -10.16 -19.16
N THR A 22 -10.10 -8.99 -18.89
CA THR A 22 -9.70 -7.73 -19.52
C THR A 22 -8.69 -6.88 -18.76
N CYS A 23 -8.30 -7.18 -17.52
CA CYS A 23 -7.29 -6.36 -16.83
C CYS A 23 -5.86 -6.88 -17.00
N ALA A 24 -5.64 -8.19 -16.91
CA ALA A 24 -4.32 -8.79 -17.15
C ALA A 24 -3.92 -8.80 -18.64
N LEU A 25 -4.90 -8.83 -19.56
CA LEU A 25 -4.67 -8.71 -21.00
C LEU A 25 -4.66 -7.26 -21.51
N ALA A 26 -5.05 -6.26 -20.72
CA ALA A 26 -4.97 -4.85 -21.14
C ALA A 26 -3.51 -4.35 -21.24
N GLN A 27 -2.58 -4.90 -20.45
CA GLN A 27 -1.15 -4.68 -20.67
C GLN A 27 -0.58 -5.53 -21.82
N GLN A 28 -1.28 -6.56 -22.29
CA GLN A 28 -0.81 -7.48 -23.33
C GLN A 28 -1.47 -7.33 -24.71
N ARG A 29 -2.49 -6.46 -24.89
CA ARG A 29 -3.20 -6.29 -26.18
C ARG A 29 -3.23 -4.87 -26.75
N MET A 30 -2.26 -4.05 -26.36
CA MET A 30 -1.83 -2.88 -27.14
C MET A 30 -0.41 -3.07 -27.72
N MET A 31 -0.03 -4.32 -27.97
CA MET A 31 1.08 -4.66 -28.85
C MET A 31 0.51 -5.37 -30.08
N SER A 32 -0.14 -4.61 -30.97
CA SER A 32 -0.09 -4.96 -32.38
C SER A 32 1.38 -5.12 -32.73
N VAL A 33 1.74 -6.26 -33.31
CA VAL A 33 3.08 -6.66 -33.73
C VAL A 33 3.68 -5.60 -34.65
N VAL A 34 4.25 -4.55 -34.05
CA VAL A 34 5.53 -4.02 -34.50
C VAL A 34 6.50 -4.82 -33.66
N ALA A 35 7.22 -5.75 -34.27
CA ALA A 35 8.44 -6.25 -33.67
C ALA A 35 9.34 -5.02 -33.49
N VAL A 36 9.23 -4.36 -32.35
CA VAL A 36 10.28 -3.48 -31.88
C VAL A 36 11.43 -4.44 -31.66
N GLU A 37 12.41 -4.41 -32.56
CA GLU A 37 13.66 -5.12 -32.36
C GLU A 37 14.12 -4.80 -30.94
N GLN A 38 14.09 -5.81 -30.08
CA GLN A 38 14.71 -5.71 -28.77
C GLN A 38 16.18 -5.39 -29.08
N PRO A 39 16.73 -4.26 -28.61
CA PRO A 39 18.14 -3.99 -28.78
C PRO A 39 18.94 -5.19 -28.28
N PRO A 40 20.10 -5.50 -28.88
CA PRO A 40 20.85 -6.70 -28.52
C PRO A 40 21.06 -6.76 -27.01
N MET A 41 20.53 -7.80 -26.37
CA MET A 41 20.74 -8.02 -24.93
C MET A 41 22.25 -8.09 -24.68
N HIS A 42 22.75 -7.11 -23.93
CA HIS A 42 24.16 -7.06 -23.58
C HIS A 42 24.50 -8.21 -22.62
N HIS A 43 25.76 -8.67 -22.71
CA HIS A 43 26.21 -9.90 -22.09
C HIS A 43 26.10 -9.88 -20.54
N ALA A 44 26.19 -8.71 -19.90
CA ALA A 44 26.10 -8.60 -18.45
C ALA A 44 24.65 -8.69 -17.94
N SER A 45 23.71 -7.96 -18.55
CA SER A 45 22.29 -8.03 -18.17
C SER A 45 21.75 -9.47 -18.28
N LYS A 46 22.08 -10.19 -19.36
CA LYS A 46 21.66 -11.59 -19.52
C LYS A 46 22.18 -12.50 -18.40
N TYR A 47 23.44 -12.34 -18.00
CA TYR A 47 24.03 -13.13 -16.93
C TYR A 47 23.23 -13.05 -15.62
N TYR A 48 22.84 -11.84 -15.19
CA TYR A 48 22.07 -11.67 -13.94
C TYR A 48 20.63 -12.15 -14.06
N MET A 49 19.96 -11.93 -15.21
CA MET A 49 18.61 -12.45 -15.45
C MET A 49 18.59 -13.98 -15.45
N ASP A 50 19.58 -14.64 -16.07
CA ASP A 50 19.68 -16.10 -16.08
C ASP A 50 19.93 -16.66 -14.66
N LEU A 51 20.66 -15.94 -13.80
CA LEU A 51 20.84 -16.32 -12.40
C LEU A 51 19.51 -16.25 -11.62
N GLU A 52 18.73 -15.18 -11.80
CA GLU A 52 17.42 -15.03 -11.16
C GLU A 52 16.43 -16.08 -11.65
N GLU A 53 16.38 -16.35 -12.95
CA GLU A 53 15.53 -17.39 -13.54
C GLU A 53 15.86 -18.78 -12.96
N LYS A 54 17.15 -19.08 -12.78
CA LYS A 54 17.61 -20.38 -12.31
C LYS A 54 17.44 -20.58 -10.80
N HIS A 55 17.60 -19.52 -10.01
CA HIS A 55 17.72 -19.62 -8.55
C HIS A 55 16.60 -18.93 -7.78
N GLY A 56 15.89 -17.99 -8.39
CA GLY A 56 14.79 -17.24 -7.81
C GLY A 56 13.43 -17.94 -7.95
N ALA A 57 12.45 -17.44 -7.21
CA ALA A 57 11.06 -17.81 -7.42
C ALA A 57 10.49 -17.02 -8.61
N PHE A 58 9.65 -17.66 -9.43
CA PHE A 58 9.02 -17.03 -10.58
C PHE A 58 7.68 -16.37 -10.20
N ASN A 59 7.74 -15.31 -9.41
CA ASN A 59 6.57 -14.59 -8.89
C ASN A 59 6.51 -13.11 -9.32
N TYR A 60 7.43 -12.67 -10.19
CA TYR A 60 7.43 -11.36 -10.85
C TYR A 60 7.67 -11.55 -12.35
N ALA A 61 7.26 -10.56 -13.14
CA ALA A 61 7.62 -10.42 -14.55
C ALA A 61 8.34 -9.06 -14.76
N PRO A 62 9.64 -8.95 -14.39
CA PRO A 62 10.37 -7.69 -14.48
C PRO A 62 10.57 -7.23 -15.93
N MET A 63 10.76 -5.92 -16.13
CA MET A 63 11.31 -5.43 -17.39
C MET A 63 12.75 -5.97 -17.57
N PRO A 64 13.20 -6.26 -18.80
CA PRO A 64 14.51 -6.86 -19.06
C PRO A 64 15.65 -5.83 -18.93
N VAL A 65 15.81 -5.25 -17.74
CA VAL A 65 16.82 -4.26 -17.37
C VAL A 65 17.39 -4.64 -16.00
N VAL A 66 18.71 -4.73 -15.89
CA VAL A 66 19.40 -5.07 -14.64
C VAL A 66 20.10 -3.83 -14.08
N LEU A 67 19.46 -3.20 -13.10
CA LEU A 67 19.92 -1.97 -12.47
C LEU A 67 21.08 -2.21 -11.49
N SER A 68 22.09 -1.34 -11.51
CA SER A 68 23.31 -1.48 -10.68
C SER A 68 23.64 -0.24 -9.84
N ARG A 69 23.14 0.94 -10.22
CA ARG A 69 23.37 2.20 -9.51
C ARG A 69 22.13 3.09 -9.59
N GLY A 70 21.86 3.83 -8.52
CA GLY A 70 20.84 4.88 -8.48
C GLY A 70 21.35 6.16 -7.82
N GLU A 71 20.91 7.31 -8.33
CA GLU A 71 21.26 8.63 -7.81
C GLU A 71 20.14 9.63 -8.15
N GLY A 72 19.46 10.15 -7.12
CA GLY A 72 18.34 11.07 -7.32
C GLY A 72 17.22 10.41 -8.15
N ALA A 73 16.85 11.01 -9.27
CA ALA A 73 15.82 10.47 -10.18
C ALA A 73 16.38 9.52 -11.25
N LYS A 74 17.69 9.19 -11.20
CA LYS A 74 18.37 8.42 -12.25
C LYS A 74 18.81 7.05 -11.76
N LEU A 75 18.84 6.12 -12.71
CA LEU A 75 19.30 4.76 -12.56
C LEU A 75 20.28 4.42 -13.69
N TRP A 76 21.23 3.52 -13.42
CA TRP A 76 22.12 2.94 -14.43
C TRP A 76 22.04 1.43 -14.37
N ASP A 77 21.98 0.78 -15.54
CA ASP A 77 22.08 -0.68 -15.64
C ASP A 77 23.53 -1.16 -15.54
N VAL A 78 23.72 -2.48 -15.50
CA VAL A 78 25.05 -3.13 -15.46
C VAL A 78 25.88 -2.90 -16.72
N ASP A 79 25.26 -2.49 -17.81
CA ASP A 79 25.91 -2.15 -19.08
C ASP A 79 26.20 -0.64 -19.18
N GLY A 80 25.86 0.12 -18.14
CA GLY A 80 26.16 1.56 -17.99
C GLY A 80 25.15 2.50 -18.62
N LYS A 81 24.02 2.00 -19.15
CA LYS A 81 22.98 2.86 -19.73
C LYS A 81 22.19 3.56 -18.62
N GLU A 82 21.99 4.87 -18.79
CA GLU A 82 21.26 5.73 -17.86
C GLU A 82 19.75 5.74 -18.18
N TYR A 83 18.94 5.81 -17.13
CA TYR A 83 17.48 5.90 -17.17
C TYR A 83 16.97 6.94 -16.19
N PHE A 84 15.87 7.61 -16.52
CA PHE A 84 15.03 8.27 -15.51
C PHE A 84 14.08 7.25 -14.88
N ASP A 85 14.01 7.24 -13.55
CA ASP A 85 13.13 6.34 -12.80
C ASP A 85 11.73 6.94 -12.59
N PHE A 86 10.80 6.58 -13.47
CA PHE A 86 9.38 6.92 -13.32
C PHE A 86 8.59 5.89 -12.50
N ALA A 87 9.20 4.77 -12.10
CA ALA A 87 8.58 3.77 -11.23
C ALA A 87 8.76 4.13 -9.74
N SER A 88 9.92 4.70 -9.38
CA SER A 88 10.28 5.08 -8.00
C SER A 88 10.00 3.98 -6.98
N ALA A 89 10.23 2.72 -7.38
CA ALA A 89 9.84 1.51 -6.64
C ALA A 89 8.42 1.59 -6.04
N TYR A 90 7.42 1.84 -6.90
CA TYR A 90 6.00 1.93 -6.54
C TYR A 90 5.69 3.01 -5.49
N GLY A 91 6.42 4.14 -5.54
CA GLY A 91 6.29 5.25 -4.61
C GLY A 91 7.09 5.10 -3.32
N SER A 92 8.18 4.32 -3.33
CA SER A 92 9.08 4.16 -2.17
C SER A 92 10.24 5.15 -2.16
N VAL A 93 10.62 5.68 -3.32
CA VAL A 93 11.81 6.52 -3.49
C VAL A 93 11.43 7.99 -3.76
N ASN A 94 10.46 8.56 -3.01
CA ASN A 94 10.05 9.96 -3.18
C ASN A 94 11.22 10.95 -3.03
N GLN A 95 12.17 10.64 -2.16
CA GLN A 95 13.35 11.46 -1.85
C GLN A 95 14.51 11.26 -2.85
N GLY A 96 14.37 10.38 -3.83
CA GLY A 96 15.43 10.03 -4.79
C GLY A 96 16.39 8.93 -4.29
N HIS A 97 16.95 8.20 -5.24
CA HIS A 97 17.85 7.08 -5.00
C HIS A 97 19.10 7.54 -4.25
N CYS A 98 19.48 6.76 -3.23
CA CYS A 98 20.70 6.96 -2.45
C CYS A 98 20.88 8.38 -1.89
N HIS A 99 19.79 9.05 -1.49
CA HIS A 99 19.84 10.42 -1.00
C HIS A 99 20.90 10.61 0.11
N PRO A 100 21.93 11.48 -0.08
CA PRO A 100 23.09 11.56 0.81
C PRO A 100 22.76 11.70 2.29
N ARG A 101 21.82 12.58 2.67
CA ARG A 101 21.43 12.74 4.09
C ARG A 101 20.87 11.45 4.71
N ILE A 102 20.03 10.71 3.98
CA ILE A 102 19.40 9.48 4.47
C ILE A 102 20.45 8.38 4.57
N ARG A 103 21.31 8.27 3.55
CA ARG A 103 22.47 7.36 3.55
C ARG A 103 23.38 7.63 4.76
N ASP A 104 23.75 8.88 4.99
CA ASP A 104 24.69 9.24 6.05
C ASP A 104 24.09 8.95 7.44
N ALA A 105 22.80 9.22 7.65
CA ALA A 105 22.08 8.83 8.87
C ALA A 105 22.06 7.30 9.07
N MET A 106 21.89 6.53 7.99
CA MET A 106 21.97 5.07 8.03
C MET A 106 23.38 4.59 8.42
N VAL A 107 24.42 5.11 7.76
CA VAL A 107 25.83 4.75 8.02
C VAL A 107 26.25 5.11 9.44
N GLU A 108 25.83 6.26 9.93
CA GLU A 108 26.11 6.68 11.30
C GLU A 108 25.45 5.73 12.31
N GLN A 109 24.16 5.45 12.15
CA GLN A 109 23.45 4.62 13.11
C GLN A 109 23.90 3.14 13.05
N MET A 110 24.19 2.60 11.87
CA MET A 110 24.67 1.22 11.73
C MET A 110 26.04 1.00 12.35
N SER A 111 26.86 2.04 12.43
CA SER A 111 28.18 2.01 13.10
C SER A 111 28.06 2.04 14.63
N LYS A 112 26.85 2.24 15.17
CA LYS A 112 26.59 2.35 16.61
C LYS A 112 25.73 1.18 17.12
N LEU A 113 24.51 1.06 16.61
CA LEU A 113 23.53 0.07 17.08
C LEU A 113 22.40 -0.11 16.07
N THR A 114 22.13 -1.35 15.68
CA THR A 114 21.13 -1.67 14.65
C THR A 114 19.86 -2.31 15.21
N LEU A 115 19.97 -3.23 16.16
CA LEU A 115 18.86 -4.03 16.65
C LEU A 115 19.02 -4.41 18.12
N THR A 116 17.94 -4.24 18.89
CA THR A 116 17.89 -4.60 20.32
C THR A 116 16.73 -5.53 20.66
N SER A 117 15.89 -5.90 19.67
CA SER A 117 14.49 -6.30 19.89
C SER A 117 13.68 -5.24 20.64
N ARG A 118 12.44 -5.57 21.00
CA ARG A 118 11.57 -4.76 21.88
C ARG A 118 11.65 -5.14 23.36
N ALA A 119 12.49 -6.13 23.71
CA ALA A 119 12.75 -6.51 25.10
C ALA A 119 13.62 -5.49 25.83
N PHE A 120 14.45 -4.73 25.10
CA PHE A 120 15.26 -3.64 25.62
C PHE A 120 14.84 -2.32 24.97
N HIS A 121 14.94 -1.24 25.74
CA HIS A 121 14.86 0.09 25.16
C HIS A 121 16.11 0.37 24.32
N ASN A 122 15.94 1.18 23.28
CA ASN A 122 17.02 1.85 22.57
C ASN A 122 16.77 3.37 22.61
N ASP A 123 17.82 4.13 22.37
CA ASP A 123 17.82 5.59 22.47
C ASP A 123 17.17 6.31 21.26
N LYS A 124 16.83 5.59 20.18
CA LYS A 124 16.25 6.18 18.96
C LYS A 124 14.73 6.03 18.85
N LEU A 125 14.16 4.95 19.37
CA LEU A 125 12.73 4.67 19.23
C LEU A 125 11.88 5.74 19.90
N GLY A 126 12.25 6.19 21.10
CA GLY A 126 11.54 7.26 21.82
C GLY A 126 11.55 8.59 21.06
N GLU A 127 12.71 8.98 20.54
CA GLU A 127 12.88 10.19 19.72
C GLU A 127 12.03 10.12 18.44
N TYR A 128 12.07 8.97 17.75
CA TYR A 128 11.30 8.76 16.52
C TYR A 128 9.79 8.78 16.77
N VAL A 129 9.27 8.05 17.76
CA VAL A 129 7.82 8.02 18.00
C VAL A 129 7.31 9.39 18.40
N LYS A 130 8.06 10.19 19.19
CA LYS A 130 7.71 11.58 19.47
C LYS A 130 7.68 12.41 18.19
N PHE A 131 8.76 12.34 17.41
CA PHE A 131 8.89 13.10 16.16
C PHE A 131 7.73 12.81 15.19
N ILE A 132 7.46 11.53 14.90
CA ILE A 132 6.43 11.16 13.91
C ILE A 132 5.02 11.51 14.39
N THR A 133 4.73 11.39 15.69
CA THR A 133 3.44 11.79 16.25
C THR A 133 3.21 13.30 16.14
N GLU A 134 4.22 14.12 16.45
CA GLU A 134 4.12 15.57 16.31
C GLU A 134 4.04 15.99 14.84
N TYR A 135 4.81 15.31 13.98
CA TYR A 135 4.90 15.62 12.56
C TYR A 135 3.59 15.41 11.80
N PHE A 136 2.85 14.35 12.13
CA PHE A 136 1.55 14.04 11.51
C PHE A 136 0.35 14.40 12.40
N GLY A 137 0.58 14.92 13.60
CA GLY A 137 -0.46 15.34 14.54
C GLY A 137 -1.26 14.20 15.17
N PHE A 138 -0.66 13.04 15.45
CA PHE A 138 -1.29 11.92 16.15
C PHE A 138 -0.80 11.79 17.59
N ASP A 139 -1.50 11.01 18.41
CA ASP A 139 -1.12 10.81 19.81
C ASP A 139 -0.05 9.74 19.99
N ARG A 140 -0.11 8.69 19.16
CA ARG A 140 0.69 7.50 19.27
C ARG A 140 1.04 6.94 17.90
N ALA A 141 2.20 6.29 17.85
CA ALA A 141 2.70 5.57 16.69
C ALA A 141 3.13 4.16 17.10
N LEU A 142 2.87 3.18 16.25
CA LEU A 142 3.40 1.82 16.36
C LEU A 142 4.23 1.50 15.11
N PRO A 143 5.57 1.54 15.21
CA PRO A 143 6.45 1.22 14.08
C PRO A 143 6.51 -0.27 13.79
N MET A 144 6.44 -0.62 12.51
CA MET A 144 6.55 -1.95 11.93
C MET A 144 7.56 -1.90 10.75
N ASN A 145 7.64 -2.94 9.92
CA ASN A 145 8.67 -3.02 8.86
C ASN A 145 8.07 -2.85 7.46
N THR A 146 6.91 -3.47 7.20
CA THR A 146 6.28 -3.46 5.88
C THR A 146 4.89 -2.82 5.92
N GLY A 147 4.40 -2.33 4.78
CA GLY A 147 3.04 -1.78 4.68
C GLY A 147 1.98 -2.78 5.13
N VAL A 148 2.11 -4.06 4.75
CA VAL A 148 1.16 -5.11 5.16
C VAL A 148 1.17 -5.38 6.66
N GLU A 149 2.31 -5.29 7.34
CA GLU A 149 2.33 -5.34 8.80
C GLU A 149 1.59 -4.15 9.44
N GLY A 150 1.63 -2.98 8.79
CA GLY A 150 0.82 -1.81 9.18
C GLY A 150 -0.67 -2.08 9.03
N GLY A 151 -1.08 -2.66 7.90
CA GLY A 151 -2.45 -3.14 7.66
C GLY A 151 -2.93 -4.13 8.71
N GLU A 152 -2.18 -5.22 8.93
CA GLU A 152 -2.47 -6.25 9.95
C GLU A 152 -2.60 -5.62 11.35
N THR A 153 -1.70 -4.70 11.68
CA THR A 153 -1.70 -3.99 12.97
C THR A 153 -2.96 -3.13 13.13
N SER A 154 -3.33 -2.36 12.10
CA SER A 154 -4.52 -1.52 12.12
C SER A 154 -5.81 -2.35 12.27
N ILE A 155 -5.90 -3.50 11.60
CA ILE A 155 -7.04 -4.42 11.71
C ILE A 155 -7.11 -5.04 13.11
N LYS A 156 -5.97 -5.46 13.69
CA LYS A 156 -5.93 -5.96 15.07
C LYS A 156 -6.40 -4.90 16.07
N LEU A 157 -5.94 -3.66 15.90
CA LEU A 157 -6.36 -2.52 16.73
C LEU A 157 -7.86 -2.26 16.58
N ALA A 158 -8.39 -2.22 15.35
CA ALA A 158 -9.80 -2.01 15.09
C ALA A 158 -10.69 -3.10 15.67
N ARG A 159 -10.28 -4.38 15.58
CA ARG A 159 -11.01 -5.48 16.21
C ARG A 159 -10.99 -5.38 17.73
N ARG A 160 -9.82 -5.12 18.34
CA ARG A 160 -9.71 -4.92 19.80
C ARG A 160 -10.57 -3.75 20.29
N TRP A 161 -10.54 -2.62 19.59
CA TRP A 161 -11.43 -1.49 19.87
C TRP A 161 -12.90 -1.86 19.69
N GLY A 162 -13.24 -2.59 18.63
CA GLY A 162 -14.60 -3.08 18.39
C GLY A 162 -15.15 -3.92 19.55
N TYR A 163 -14.33 -4.83 20.09
CA TYR A 163 -14.72 -5.65 21.24
C TYR A 163 -14.78 -4.87 22.54
N ASN A 164 -13.73 -4.11 22.85
CA ASN A 164 -13.55 -3.50 24.17
C ASN A 164 -14.31 -2.19 24.36
N VAL A 165 -14.52 -1.44 23.26
CA VAL A 165 -15.08 -0.07 23.30
C VAL A 165 -16.43 -0.03 22.62
N LYS A 166 -16.55 -0.50 21.37
CA LYS A 166 -17.83 -0.52 20.66
C LYS A 166 -18.80 -1.56 21.24
N GLY A 167 -18.30 -2.61 21.90
CA GLY A 167 -19.10 -3.66 22.53
C GLY A 167 -19.57 -4.74 21.55
N ILE A 168 -18.84 -4.94 20.45
CA ILE A 168 -19.10 -6.04 19.52
C ILE A 168 -18.81 -7.37 20.21
N PRO A 169 -19.68 -8.40 20.08
CA PRO A 169 -19.39 -9.73 20.61
C PRO A 169 -18.07 -10.29 20.09
N GLU A 170 -17.35 -11.03 20.93
CA GLU A 170 -16.06 -11.61 20.57
C GLU A 170 -16.18 -12.47 19.30
N ASN A 171 -15.22 -12.31 18.37
CA ASN A 171 -15.19 -12.96 17.04
C ASN A 171 -16.28 -12.54 16.05
N HIS A 172 -17.13 -11.56 16.38
CA HIS A 172 -18.11 -11.01 15.44
C HIS A 172 -17.64 -9.76 14.70
N ALA A 173 -16.51 -9.16 15.06
CA ALA A 173 -16.05 -7.90 14.48
C ALA A 173 -15.72 -8.03 12.97
N LYS A 174 -16.30 -7.13 12.19
CA LYS A 174 -16.12 -7.02 10.74
C LYS A 174 -15.31 -5.80 10.36
N VAL A 175 -14.47 -5.95 9.35
CA VAL A 175 -13.76 -4.85 8.69
C VAL A 175 -14.21 -4.78 7.24
N VAL A 176 -14.62 -3.59 6.83
CA VAL A 176 -15.05 -3.30 5.46
C VAL A 176 -13.87 -2.74 4.67
N PHE A 177 -13.73 -3.15 3.43
CA PHE A 177 -12.70 -2.70 2.49
C PHE A 177 -13.34 -2.20 1.20
N ALA A 178 -12.67 -1.31 0.48
CA ALA A 178 -13.05 -0.98 -0.88
C ALA A 178 -12.73 -2.14 -1.84
N GLU A 179 -13.60 -2.45 -2.80
CA GLU A 179 -13.26 -3.32 -3.94
C GLU A 179 -12.07 -2.74 -4.70
N GLY A 180 -11.14 -3.59 -5.16
CA GLY A 180 -9.90 -3.17 -5.79
C GLY A 180 -8.78 -2.76 -4.81
N ASN A 181 -8.99 -2.88 -3.50
CA ASN A 181 -7.96 -2.57 -2.51
C ASN A 181 -6.68 -3.39 -2.71
N PHE A 182 -5.55 -2.78 -2.32
CA PHE A 182 -4.28 -3.47 -2.14
C PHE A 182 -3.54 -2.96 -0.91
N TRP A 183 -3.39 -3.82 0.09
CA TRP A 183 -2.62 -3.50 1.30
C TRP A 183 -1.59 -4.58 1.66
N GLY A 184 -1.42 -5.60 0.80
CA GLY A 184 -0.38 -6.60 0.96
C GLY A 184 -0.69 -7.97 0.36
N ARG A 185 0.12 -8.96 0.79
CA ARG A 185 0.10 -10.34 0.27
C ARG A 185 0.02 -11.40 1.39
N THR A 186 -0.32 -11.02 2.63
CA THR A 186 -0.60 -11.99 3.70
C THR A 186 -1.92 -12.71 3.45
N LEU A 187 -2.18 -13.80 4.18
CA LEU A 187 -3.49 -14.46 4.11
C LEU A 187 -4.63 -13.50 4.47
N ALA A 188 -4.46 -12.58 5.43
CA ALA A 188 -5.49 -11.59 5.72
C ALA A 188 -5.68 -10.60 4.56
N ALA A 189 -4.60 -10.06 3.99
CA ALA A 189 -4.69 -9.14 2.85
C ALA A 189 -5.38 -9.77 1.64
N THR A 190 -4.97 -10.99 1.29
CA THR A 190 -5.59 -11.74 0.20
C THR A 190 -7.04 -12.12 0.48
N SER A 191 -7.45 -12.25 1.75
CA SER A 191 -8.84 -12.50 2.15
C SER A 191 -9.80 -11.34 1.91
N SER A 192 -9.28 -10.12 1.78
CA SER A 192 -10.06 -8.92 1.44
C SER A 192 -9.87 -8.48 -0.02
N SER A 193 -9.10 -9.22 -0.82
CA SER A 193 -8.81 -8.86 -2.20
C SER A 193 -9.94 -9.26 -3.14
N THR A 194 -10.20 -8.42 -4.15
CA THR A 194 -11.11 -8.74 -5.25
C THR A 194 -10.38 -9.07 -6.55
N ASP A 195 -9.05 -9.12 -6.53
CA ASP A 195 -8.22 -9.53 -7.66
C ASP A 195 -7.97 -11.05 -7.60
N PRO A 196 -8.50 -11.85 -8.54
CA PRO A 196 -8.34 -13.30 -8.54
C PRO A 196 -6.88 -13.76 -8.50
N THR A 197 -5.95 -13.01 -9.12
CA THR A 197 -4.53 -13.38 -9.13
C THR A 197 -3.88 -13.24 -7.75
N SER A 198 -4.51 -12.45 -6.88
CA SER A 198 -4.02 -12.18 -5.54
C SER A 198 -4.48 -13.21 -4.50
N PHE A 199 -5.55 -13.97 -4.72
CA PHE A 199 -6.07 -14.92 -3.71
C PHE A 199 -6.33 -16.36 -4.20
N THR A 200 -6.41 -16.61 -5.51
CA THR A 200 -6.75 -17.95 -6.04
C THR A 200 -5.77 -19.02 -5.55
N GLY A 201 -6.29 -20.06 -4.89
CA GLY A 201 -5.48 -21.19 -4.40
C GLY A 201 -4.85 -21.01 -3.02
N PHE A 202 -5.11 -19.91 -2.31
CA PHE A 202 -4.54 -19.65 -0.96
C PHE A 202 -5.50 -19.91 0.22
N GLY A 203 -6.72 -20.37 -0.04
CA GLY A 203 -7.74 -20.56 1.00
C GLY A 203 -7.40 -21.65 2.04
N PRO A 204 -8.10 -21.67 3.20
CA PRO A 204 -9.26 -20.85 3.55
C PRO A 204 -8.91 -19.41 3.97
N PHE A 205 -9.85 -18.48 3.74
CA PHE A 205 -9.67 -17.04 3.96
C PHE A 205 -10.17 -16.58 5.34
N MET A 206 -9.64 -15.44 5.78
CA MET A 206 -9.98 -14.80 7.05
C MET A 206 -11.45 -14.37 7.06
N PRO A 207 -12.27 -14.86 8.01
CA PRO A 207 -13.65 -14.41 8.15
C PRO A 207 -13.73 -12.96 8.67
N GLY A 208 -14.91 -12.36 8.48
CA GLY A 208 -15.22 -11.01 8.97
C GLY A 208 -14.61 -9.89 8.13
N PHE A 209 -14.18 -10.17 6.90
CA PHE A 209 -13.84 -9.15 5.91
C PHE A 209 -14.93 -9.06 4.85
N HIS A 210 -15.30 -7.83 4.52
CA HIS A 210 -16.36 -7.53 3.56
C HIS A 210 -15.90 -6.43 2.61
N ASN A 211 -16.28 -6.51 1.34
CA ASN A 211 -15.96 -5.50 0.34
C ASN A 211 -17.20 -4.72 -0.07
N VAL A 212 -17.02 -3.42 -0.29
CA VAL A 212 -18.00 -2.54 -0.93
C VAL A 212 -17.34 -1.81 -2.11
N PRO A 213 -18.08 -1.44 -3.17
CA PRO A 213 -17.50 -0.69 -4.28
C PRO A 213 -16.76 0.57 -3.81
N TYR A 214 -15.58 0.83 -4.38
CA TYR A 214 -14.84 2.07 -4.11
C TYR A 214 -15.61 3.28 -4.65
N ASN A 215 -15.53 4.43 -3.96
CA ASN A 215 -16.21 5.66 -4.35
C ASN A 215 -17.75 5.55 -4.37
N ASP A 216 -18.33 4.64 -3.58
CA ASP A 216 -19.79 4.46 -3.44
C ASP A 216 -20.22 4.62 -1.98
N LEU A 217 -20.64 5.84 -1.63
CA LEU A 217 -21.09 6.18 -0.28
C LEU A 217 -22.41 5.49 0.10
N ALA A 218 -23.28 5.21 -0.87
CA ALA A 218 -24.56 4.57 -0.61
C ALA A 218 -24.37 3.10 -0.24
N ALA A 219 -23.47 2.40 -0.94
CA ALA A 219 -23.07 1.04 -0.60
C ALA A 219 -22.39 0.98 0.78
N LEU A 220 -21.48 1.91 1.06
CA LEU A 220 -20.79 1.98 2.36
C LEU A 220 -21.77 2.25 3.52
N GLU A 221 -22.64 3.26 3.37
CA GLU A 221 -23.64 3.60 4.41
C GLU A 221 -24.60 2.44 4.66
N LYS A 222 -25.00 1.71 3.62
CA LYS A 222 -25.84 0.52 3.76
C LYS A 222 -25.16 -0.54 4.62
N GLU A 223 -23.89 -0.87 4.35
CA GLU A 223 -23.15 -1.87 5.14
C GLU A 223 -23.07 -1.46 6.63
N PHE A 224 -22.78 -0.19 6.91
CA PHE A 224 -22.72 0.32 8.28
C PHE A 224 -24.08 0.32 9.00
N LYS A 225 -25.16 0.59 8.25
CA LYS A 225 -26.52 0.62 8.80
C LYS A 225 -27.04 -0.79 9.09
N ASP A 226 -26.73 -1.75 8.23
CA ASP A 226 -27.28 -3.09 8.30
C ASP A 226 -26.52 -3.98 9.31
N ASP A 227 -25.28 -3.66 9.67
CA ASP A 227 -24.48 -4.46 10.60
C ASP A 227 -23.70 -3.64 11.65
N PHE A 228 -24.17 -3.72 12.89
CA PHE A 228 -23.51 -3.13 14.07
C PHE A 228 -22.08 -3.63 14.29
N ASN A 229 -21.76 -4.85 13.84
CA ASN A 229 -20.47 -5.49 14.06
C ASN A 229 -19.34 -4.95 13.18
N VAL A 230 -19.64 -4.04 12.24
CA VAL A 230 -18.60 -3.34 11.49
C VAL A 230 -17.81 -2.45 12.45
N CYS A 231 -16.53 -2.76 12.67
CA CYS A 231 -15.67 -1.99 13.57
C CYS A 231 -14.79 -0.97 12.82
N ALA A 232 -14.47 -1.23 11.55
CA ALA A 232 -13.67 -0.31 10.75
C ALA A 232 -13.98 -0.38 9.25
N TYR A 233 -13.65 0.71 8.56
CA TYR A 233 -13.49 0.76 7.11
C TYR A 233 -12.04 1.13 6.78
N MET A 234 -11.38 0.27 6.01
CA MET A 234 -10.01 0.49 5.53
C MET A 234 -10.02 0.83 4.05
N VAL A 235 -9.39 1.97 3.71
CA VAL A 235 -9.44 2.53 2.37
C VAL A 235 -8.15 3.27 2.00
N GLU A 236 -7.74 3.15 0.75
CA GLU A 236 -6.68 3.98 0.17
C GLU A 236 -7.26 5.34 -0.23
N ALA A 237 -6.54 6.44 0.06
CA ALA A 237 -6.98 7.78 -0.34
C ALA A 237 -7.10 7.91 -1.88
N ILE A 238 -6.21 7.23 -2.61
CA ILE A 238 -6.27 6.98 -4.05
C ILE A 238 -5.86 5.50 -4.22
N GLN A 239 -6.65 4.68 -4.91
CA GLN A 239 -6.27 3.27 -5.10
C GLN A 239 -5.12 3.16 -6.08
N GLY A 240 -4.01 2.61 -5.60
CA GLY A 240 -2.76 2.47 -6.34
C GLY A 240 -2.80 1.38 -7.39
N GLU A 241 -2.74 0.14 -6.90
CA GLU A 241 -2.63 -1.07 -7.71
C GLU A 241 -3.88 -1.32 -8.57
N ALA A 242 -5.01 -0.71 -8.23
CA ALA A 242 -6.24 -0.74 -9.04
C ALA A 242 -6.18 0.16 -10.31
N GLY A 243 -5.03 0.79 -10.57
CA GLY A 243 -4.79 1.64 -11.73
C GLY A 243 -4.91 3.13 -11.46
N ILE A 244 -4.42 3.61 -10.30
CA ILE A 244 -4.45 5.03 -9.90
C ILE A 244 -5.87 5.61 -9.96
N ARG A 245 -6.79 5.05 -9.17
CA ARG A 245 -8.19 5.49 -9.13
C ARG A 245 -8.35 6.61 -8.10
N VAL A 246 -8.43 7.83 -8.60
CA VAL A 246 -8.75 9.02 -7.80
C VAL A 246 -10.27 9.04 -7.54
N PRO A 247 -10.73 9.14 -6.28
CA PRO A 247 -12.16 9.17 -5.97
C PRO A 247 -12.78 10.53 -6.30
N ASP A 248 -14.10 10.64 -6.16
CA ASP A 248 -14.81 11.91 -6.31
C ASP A 248 -14.37 12.91 -5.23
N GLU A 249 -14.47 14.21 -5.55
CA GLU A 249 -14.15 15.27 -4.61
C GLU A 249 -14.95 15.17 -3.30
N GLY A 250 -14.24 15.26 -2.18
CA GLY A 250 -14.82 15.15 -0.84
C GLY A 250 -15.27 13.74 -0.47
N TYR A 251 -14.93 12.70 -1.25
CA TYR A 251 -15.27 11.31 -0.91
C TYR A 251 -14.78 10.94 0.49
N LEU A 252 -13.52 11.19 0.82
CA LEU A 252 -12.94 10.79 2.09
C LEU A 252 -13.56 11.59 3.25
N SER A 253 -13.88 12.87 3.04
CA SER A 253 -14.60 13.68 4.03
C SER A 253 -16.00 13.12 4.35
N LYS A 254 -16.73 12.65 3.33
CA LYS A 254 -18.05 12.03 3.49
C LYS A 254 -17.95 10.64 4.12
N VAL A 255 -16.92 9.87 3.77
CA VAL A 255 -16.59 8.60 4.46
C VAL A 255 -16.34 8.84 5.95
N LYS A 256 -15.53 9.84 6.31
CA LYS A 256 -15.28 10.17 7.73
C LYS A 256 -16.56 10.51 8.47
N ALA A 257 -17.45 11.32 7.87
CA ALA A 257 -18.74 11.64 8.45
C ALA A 257 -19.64 10.39 8.65
N LEU A 258 -19.63 9.44 7.72
CA LEU A 258 -20.33 8.15 7.87
C LEU A 258 -19.72 7.31 9.00
N CYS A 259 -18.39 7.18 9.02
CA CYS A 259 -17.67 6.47 10.08
C CYS A 259 -18.05 7.01 11.48
N GLU A 260 -18.07 8.33 11.65
CA GLU A 260 -18.48 8.96 12.91
C GLU A 260 -19.96 8.71 13.24
N LYS A 261 -20.87 8.87 12.26
CA LYS A 261 -22.31 8.64 12.43
C LYS A 261 -22.63 7.23 12.92
N TYR A 262 -21.90 6.22 12.45
CA TYR A 262 -22.16 4.81 12.76
C TYR A 262 -21.19 4.20 13.79
N ASN A 263 -20.34 5.03 14.41
CA ASN A 263 -19.30 4.61 15.33
C ASN A 263 -18.42 3.48 14.75
N VAL A 264 -17.86 3.73 13.56
CA VAL A 264 -16.95 2.85 12.82
C VAL A 264 -15.62 3.59 12.67
N LEU A 265 -14.50 2.92 12.90
CA LEU A 265 -13.19 3.54 12.72
C LEU A 265 -12.85 3.72 11.23
N LEU A 266 -12.36 4.89 10.85
CA LEU A 266 -11.76 5.12 9.55
C LEU A 266 -10.26 4.81 9.61
N ILE A 267 -9.81 3.88 8.77
CA ILE A 267 -8.39 3.57 8.54
C ILE A 267 -8.04 4.04 7.13
N VAL A 268 -7.12 5.00 7.03
CA VAL A 268 -6.61 5.45 5.72
C VAL A 268 -5.24 4.85 5.48
N ASP A 269 -5.14 4.07 4.41
CA ASP A 269 -3.87 3.56 3.92
C ASP A 269 -3.17 4.63 3.07
N GLU A 270 -2.14 5.24 3.65
CA GLU A 270 -1.27 6.24 3.01
C GLU A 270 0.11 5.63 2.67
N VAL A 271 0.23 4.30 2.63
CA VAL A 271 1.51 3.63 2.34
C VAL A 271 2.06 4.06 0.99
N GLN A 272 1.21 4.27 -0.02
CA GLN A 272 1.63 4.75 -1.34
C GLN A 272 1.36 6.24 -1.57
N THR A 273 0.25 6.77 -1.08
CA THR A 273 -0.19 8.15 -1.37
C THR A 273 0.46 9.20 -0.45
N GLY A 274 0.99 8.78 0.69
CA GLY A 274 1.57 9.67 1.67
C GLY A 274 2.97 10.15 1.31
N ILE A 275 3.53 10.92 2.25
CA ILE A 275 4.90 11.45 2.23
C ILE A 275 5.16 12.31 0.98
N GLY A 276 4.28 13.27 0.71
CA GLY A 276 4.48 14.25 -0.36
C GLY A 276 4.13 13.77 -1.77
N ARG A 277 3.82 12.48 -1.96
CA ARG A 277 3.62 11.87 -3.29
C ARG A 277 2.52 12.56 -4.11
N THR A 278 1.46 13.01 -3.46
CA THR A 278 0.31 13.65 -4.11
C THR A 278 0.37 15.18 -4.07
N GLY A 279 1.47 15.78 -3.61
CA GLY A 279 1.64 17.23 -3.44
C GLY A 279 1.20 17.77 -2.06
N LYS A 280 0.50 16.96 -1.25
CA LYS A 280 0.31 17.16 0.19
C LYS A 280 1.18 16.17 0.96
N LEU A 281 1.44 16.47 2.23
CA LEU A 281 2.24 15.55 3.05
C LEU A 281 1.51 14.22 3.22
N LEU A 282 0.23 14.24 3.55
CA LEU A 282 -0.69 13.12 3.45
C LEU A 282 -1.82 13.45 2.45
N CYS A 283 -2.23 12.49 1.64
CA CYS A 283 -3.29 12.68 0.65
C CYS A 283 -4.65 13.03 1.29
N GLN A 284 -4.93 12.51 2.48
CA GLN A 284 -6.13 12.81 3.27
C GLN A 284 -6.31 14.31 3.59
N GLU A 285 -5.23 15.10 3.52
CA GLU A 285 -5.29 16.55 3.73
C GLU A 285 -6.06 17.30 2.64
N TYR A 286 -6.17 16.75 1.43
CA TYR A 286 -6.99 17.34 0.37
C TYR A 286 -8.47 17.44 0.77
N ASP A 287 -8.95 16.47 1.55
CA ASP A 287 -10.33 16.42 2.06
C ASP A 287 -10.43 16.96 3.50
N GLY A 288 -9.34 17.48 4.07
CA GLY A 288 -9.31 17.98 5.46
C GLY A 288 -9.57 16.90 6.51
N VAL A 289 -9.29 15.64 6.19
CA VAL A 289 -9.63 14.49 7.05
C VAL A 289 -8.45 14.10 7.94
N LYS A 290 -8.73 13.97 9.23
CA LYS A 290 -7.89 13.21 10.17
C LYS A 290 -8.60 11.89 10.50
N PRO A 291 -8.15 10.75 9.97
CA PRO A 291 -8.77 9.46 10.24
C PRO A 291 -8.44 8.97 11.65
N ASP A 292 -9.13 7.92 12.07
CA ASP A 292 -8.91 7.29 13.37
C ASP A 292 -7.58 6.54 13.40
N MET A 293 -7.16 6.00 12.25
CA MET A 293 -5.82 5.47 12.00
C MET A 293 -5.28 5.86 10.62
N THR A 294 -4.00 6.17 10.55
CA THR A 294 -3.25 6.31 9.28
C THR A 294 -2.13 5.27 9.23
N ILE A 295 -1.99 4.61 8.08
CA ILE A 295 -0.89 3.66 7.83
C ILE A 295 0.13 4.31 6.91
N LEU A 296 1.39 4.29 7.30
CA LEU A 296 2.53 4.79 6.51
C LEU A 296 3.51 3.66 6.22
N GLY A 297 4.22 3.76 5.11
CA GLY A 297 5.26 2.81 4.70
C GLY A 297 6.10 3.41 3.57
N LYS A 298 6.71 2.54 2.74
CA LYS A 298 7.41 2.93 1.51
C LYS A 298 8.36 4.13 1.70
N SER A 299 7.99 5.32 1.24
CA SER A 299 8.79 6.54 1.37
C SER A 299 8.97 7.09 2.77
N LEU A 300 8.37 6.48 3.78
CA LEU A 300 8.69 6.74 5.19
C LEU A 300 10.19 6.63 5.48
N SER A 301 10.92 5.79 4.74
CA SER A 301 12.39 5.63 4.83
C SER A 301 13.16 6.11 3.60
N GLY A 302 12.47 6.70 2.63
CA GLY A 302 13.04 7.04 1.32
C GLY A 302 13.58 5.86 0.52
N GLY A 303 13.01 4.66 0.73
CA GLY A 303 13.41 3.45 0.03
C GLY A 303 14.71 2.83 0.53
N MET A 304 15.32 3.39 1.57
CA MET A 304 16.61 2.92 2.11
C MET A 304 16.46 1.73 3.06
N PHE A 305 15.31 1.61 3.75
CA PHE A 305 15.08 0.57 4.74
C PHE A 305 13.58 0.21 4.85
N PRO A 306 13.18 -1.04 5.06
CA PRO A 306 11.78 -1.36 5.30
C PRO A 306 11.31 -0.77 6.63
N VAL A 307 10.46 0.26 6.57
CA VAL A 307 9.83 0.88 7.74
C VAL A 307 8.37 1.17 7.41
N SER A 308 7.48 0.83 8.33
CA SER A 308 6.09 1.27 8.32
C SER A 308 5.68 1.76 9.70
N ALA A 309 4.56 2.47 9.77
CA ALA A 309 4.00 2.93 11.03
C ALA A 309 2.48 2.98 10.96
N VAL A 310 1.82 2.61 12.06
CA VAL A 310 0.41 2.93 12.29
C VAL A 310 0.35 4.09 13.26
N LEU A 311 -0.37 5.15 12.88
CA LEU A 311 -0.61 6.34 13.70
C LEU A 311 -2.07 6.33 14.16
N ALA A 312 -2.33 6.62 15.44
CA ALA A 312 -3.69 6.62 15.99
C ALA A 312 -3.82 7.50 17.24
N SER A 313 -5.04 7.68 17.72
CA SER A 313 -5.32 8.26 19.05
C SER A 313 -4.87 7.34 20.19
N HIS A 314 -4.77 7.88 21.41
CA HIS A 314 -4.53 7.06 22.61
C HIS A 314 -5.56 5.95 22.78
N GLU A 315 -6.85 6.26 22.60
CA GLU A 315 -7.97 5.35 22.83
C GLU A 315 -7.84 4.07 22.01
N ILE A 316 -7.38 4.21 20.76
CA ILE A 316 -7.21 3.10 19.82
C ILE A 316 -5.87 2.40 20.10
N MET A 317 -4.76 3.13 20.09
CA MET A 317 -3.43 2.51 20.16
C MET A 317 -3.20 1.73 21.47
N LEU A 318 -3.75 2.22 22.58
CA LEU A 318 -3.59 1.57 23.90
C LEU A 318 -4.53 0.37 24.11
N GLN A 319 -5.30 -0.05 23.10
CA GLN A 319 -6.01 -1.33 23.14
C GLN A 319 -5.07 -2.54 23.05
N LEU A 320 -3.86 -2.35 22.51
CA LEU A 320 -2.80 -3.37 22.58
C LEU A 320 -2.02 -3.22 23.89
N LYS A 321 -1.93 -4.33 24.63
CA LYS A 321 -1.16 -4.43 25.88
C LYS A 321 0.18 -5.13 25.65
N PRO A 322 1.16 -4.97 26.57
CA PRO A 322 2.42 -5.69 26.49
C PRO A 322 2.19 -7.20 26.30
N GLY A 323 2.81 -7.79 25.27
CA GLY A 323 2.73 -9.21 24.94
C GLY A 323 1.69 -9.59 23.86
N GLU A 324 0.78 -8.71 23.48
CA GLU A 324 -0.33 -9.04 22.55
C GLU A 324 -0.03 -8.79 21.06
N HIS A 325 0.99 -7.97 20.82
CA HIS A 325 1.50 -7.65 19.49
C HIS A 325 3.02 -7.48 19.60
N GLY A 326 3.74 -7.86 18.56
CA GLY A 326 5.20 -7.73 18.55
C GLY A 326 5.77 -7.85 17.16
N SER A 327 6.97 -7.30 17.01
CA SER A 327 7.82 -7.46 15.83
C SER A 327 9.27 -7.39 16.30
N THR A 328 10.11 -8.30 15.81
CA THR A 328 11.53 -8.33 16.15
C THR A 328 12.24 -7.06 15.71
N TYR A 329 11.93 -6.61 14.48
CA TYR A 329 12.56 -5.45 13.85
C TYR A 329 11.73 -4.15 13.98
N GLY A 330 10.44 -4.24 14.32
CA GLY A 330 9.58 -3.06 14.44
C GLY A 330 10.08 -2.09 15.51
N GLY A 331 10.48 -0.89 15.09
CA GLY A 331 11.03 0.14 15.97
C GLY A 331 12.50 -0.04 16.35
N ASN A 332 13.28 -0.78 15.54
CA ASN A 332 14.73 -0.88 15.72
C ASN A 332 15.42 0.50 15.51
N PRO A 333 16.56 0.77 16.18
CA PRO A 333 17.18 2.08 16.15
C PRO A 333 17.67 2.52 14.76
N LEU A 334 18.11 1.59 13.90
CA LEU A 334 18.50 1.90 12.51
C LEU A 334 17.32 2.44 11.70
N ALA A 335 16.19 1.73 11.71
CA ALA A 335 14.96 2.14 11.06
C ALA A 335 14.47 3.51 11.57
N CYS A 336 14.51 3.73 12.89
CA CYS A 336 14.09 4.99 13.50
C CYS A 336 14.94 6.18 13.02
N ALA A 337 16.27 6.03 12.95
CA ALA A 337 17.17 7.06 12.46
C ALA A 337 16.92 7.37 10.97
N VAL A 338 16.83 6.32 10.14
CA VAL A 338 16.59 6.45 8.69
C VAL A 338 15.25 7.12 8.39
N ALA A 339 14.17 6.66 9.04
CA ALA A 339 12.84 7.21 8.82
C ALA A 339 12.71 8.67 9.28
N THR A 340 13.32 9.01 10.43
CA THR A 340 13.37 10.40 10.90
C THR A 340 14.05 11.32 9.89
N GLU A 341 15.19 10.91 9.35
CA GLU A 341 15.92 11.72 8.38
C GLU A 341 15.20 11.81 7.03
N ALA A 342 14.58 10.72 6.57
CA ALA A 342 13.78 10.68 5.35
C ALA A 342 12.58 11.64 5.40
N LEU A 343 11.91 11.74 6.56
CA LEU A 343 10.82 12.69 6.77
C LEU A 343 11.32 14.14 6.81
N LYS A 344 12.45 14.43 7.48
CA LYS A 344 13.07 15.77 7.48
C LYS A 344 13.46 16.25 6.09
N VAL A 345 13.95 15.34 5.24
CA VAL A 345 14.21 15.65 3.81
C VAL A 345 12.91 16.03 3.09
N SER A 346 11.79 15.43 3.49
CA SER A 346 10.47 15.67 2.88
C SER A 346 9.86 17.03 3.24
N THR A 347 10.07 17.52 4.47
CA THR A 347 9.51 18.80 4.95
C THR A 347 10.22 20.03 4.38
N ASN A 348 11.52 19.93 4.08
CA ASN A 348 12.35 21.08 3.70
C ASN A 348 12.18 21.51 2.23
N GLY A 349 11.01 21.29 1.62
CA GLY A 349 10.69 21.75 0.25
C GLY A 349 11.39 20.99 -0.88
N ASN A 350 12.08 19.88 -0.59
CA ASN A 350 12.88 19.12 -1.56
C ASN A 350 12.27 17.76 -1.97
N VAL A 351 11.12 17.34 -1.42
CA VAL A 351 10.32 16.31 -2.10
C VAL A 351 9.60 17.03 -3.21
N ALA A 352 10.23 16.99 -4.38
CA ALA A 352 9.94 17.84 -5.51
C ALA A 352 8.44 17.98 -5.75
N VAL A 353 7.94 19.18 -5.47
CA VAL A 353 7.03 19.82 -6.40
C VAL A 353 7.82 19.93 -7.70
N LEU A 354 7.77 18.88 -8.54
CA LEU A 354 8.05 19.00 -9.96
C LEU A 354 6.86 19.77 -10.56
N THR A 355 6.67 21.03 -10.15
CA THR A 355 5.99 21.98 -11.01
C THR A 355 6.92 22.16 -12.19
N PHE A 356 6.59 21.51 -13.30
CA PHE A 356 7.04 22.00 -14.59
C PHE A 356 6.52 23.44 -14.69
N SER A 357 7.37 24.42 -14.36
CA SER A 357 7.10 25.80 -14.72
C SER A 357 7.00 25.83 -16.24
N SER A 358 5.85 26.25 -16.75
CA SER A 358 5.59 26.40 -18.19
C SER A 358 6.30 27.62 -18.80
N ASP A 359 7.36 28.10 -18.15
CA ASP A 359 8.09 29.28 -18.56
C ASP A 359 9.47 28.88 -19.11
N GLY A 360 9.55 28.74 -20.44
CA GLY A 360 10.78 28.79 -21.23
C GLY A 360 11.13 27.56 -22.03
#